data_AF-H1KXF0-F1
#
_entry.id   AF-H1KXF0-F1
#
_cell.length_a   1.000
_cell.length_b   1.000
_cell.length_c   1.000
_cell.angle_alpha   90.00
_cell.angle_beta   90.00
_cell.angle_gamma   90.00
#
_symmetry.space_group_name_H-M   'P 1'
#
loop_
_entity.id
_entity.type
_entity.pdbx_description
1 polymer ?
#
loop_
_entity_poly.entity_id
_entity_poly.type
_entity_poly.pdbx_seq_one_letter_code
_entity_poly.pdbx_strand_id
1 'polypeptide(L)'
;MVYIVVCEILCSYPYLKWSLQYLTQKYIKMWLICGDVMEFVIYAKGHENIRGLHKTTLEITKEMHLTPKGDCIIGVSADKSMQDFPEEFKEKIRKSKKIIVEIEVEGIKDVVIGRGDERLILNHPTDIVIRKSDFICPRTLMIKADKGAKDINREIIEKLKNGANLTFRIIVE
;
A
#
# COMPACT_ATOMS: atom_id res chain seq x y z
N MET A 1 14.89 -5.50 -24.01
CA MET A 1 16.05 -6.41 -24.21
C MET A 1 15.69 -7.90 -24.28
N VAL A 2 14.53 -8.35 -23.80
CA VAL A 2 14.12 -9.77 -23.90
C VAL A 2 13.81 -10.20 -25.35
N TYR A 3 13.21 -9.33 -26.16
CA TYR A 3 12.84 -9.63 -27.55
C TYR A 3 14.03 -9.94 -28.48
N ILE A 4 15.19 -9.34 -28.24
CA ILE A 4 16.36 -9.51 -29.12
C ILE A 4 17.02 -10.87 -28.89
N VAL A 5 17.14 -11.30 -27.63
CA VAL A 5 17.75 -12.59 -27.26
C VAL A 5 16.93 -13.79 -27.78
N VAL A 6 15.59 -13.64 -27.84
CA VAL A 6 14.71 -14.70 -28.35
C VAL A 6 14.90 -14.92 -29.86
N CYS A 7 15.26 -13.88 -30.62
CA CYS A 7 15.41 -14.00 -32.07
C CYS A 7 16.67 -14.77 -32.48
N GLU A 8 17.79 -14.58 -31.78
CA GLU A 8 19.05 -15.29 -32.07
C GLU A 8 18.97 -16.79 -31.75
N ILE A 9 18.23 -17.18 -30.72
CA ILE A 9 18.07 -18.59 -30.32
C ILE A 9 17.16 -19.35 -31.32
N LEU A 10 16.16 -18.68 -31.90
CA LEU A 10 15.21 -19.29 -32.84
C LEU A 10 15.81 -19.60 -34.22
N CYS A 11 16.94 -18.99 -34.57
CA CYS A 11 17.61 -19.24 -35.86
C CYS A 11 18.49 -20.50 -35.85
N SER A 12 19.00 -20.90 -34.68
CA SER A 12 20.00 -21.98 -34.56
C SER A 12 19.40 -23.38 -34.27
N TYR A 13 18.16 -23.47 -33.78
CA TYR A 13 17.56 -24.75 -33.38
C TYR A 13 16.07 -24.85 -33.76
N PRO A 14 15.72 -25.36 -34.96
CA PRO A 14 14.33 -25.42 -35.44
C PRO A 14 13.42 -26.34 -34.59
N TYR A 15 13.98 -27.21 -33.75
CA TYR A 15 13.24 -28.14 -32.90
C TYR A 15 12.77 -27.55 -31.54
N LEU A 16 13.28 -26.38 -31.14
CA LEU A 16 12.85 -25.67 -29.92
C LEU A 16 11.71 -24.66 -30.16
N LYS A 17 11.25 -24.53 -31.41
CA LYS A 17 10.22 -23.57 -31.82
C LYS A 17 8.89 -23.76 -31.08
N TRP A 18 8.48 -25.02 -30.87
CA TRP A 18 7.21 -25.34 -30.21
C TRP A 18 7.24 -25.14 -28.70
N SER A 19 8.33 -25.49 -28.02
CA SER A 19 8.43 -25.37 -26.56
C SER A 19 8.57 -23.90 -26.12
N LEU A 20 9.34 -23.08 -26.84
CA LEU A 20 9.48 -21.65 -26.54
C LEU A 20 8.18 -20.87 -26.81
N GLN A 21 7.43 -21.21 -27.85
CA GLN A 21 6.15 -20.55 -28.16
C GLN A 21 5.06 -20.94 -27.15
N TYR A 22 5.05 -22.20 -26.70
CA TYR A 22 4.13 -22.66 -25.65
C TYR A 22 4.51 -22.14 -24.25
N LEU A 23 5.80 -22.04 -23.93
CA LEU A 23 6.27 -21.43 -22.69
C LEU A 23 5.97 -19.93 -22.68
N THR A 24 6.24 -19.19 -23.75
CA THR A 24 5.88 -17.76 -23.85
C THR A 24 4.37 -17.57 -23.76
N GLN A 25 3.53 -18.37 -24.45
CA GLN A 25 2.08 -18.34 -24.24
C GLN A 25 1.67 -18.72 -22.83
N LYS A 26 2.29 -19.71 -22.19
CA LYS A 26 1.97 -20.13 -20.82
C LYS A 26 2.37 -19.08 -19.80
N TYR A 27 3.53 -18.43 -19.94
CA TYR A 27 3.98 -17.34 -19.08
C TYR A 27 3.19 -16.05 -19.33
N ILE A 28 2.86 -15.72 -20.58
CA ILE A 28 1.97 -14.59 -20.91
C ILE A 28 0.56 -14.86 -20.36
N LYS A 29 0.05 -16.08 -20.50
CA LYS A 29 -1.26 -16.48 -19.96
C LYS A 29 -1.25 -16.56 -18.43
N MET A 30 -0.12 -16.89 -17.80
CA MET A 30 0.06 -16.85 -16.35
C MET A 30 0.18 -15.43 -15.81
N TRP A 31 0.85 -14.53 -16.54
CA TRP A 31 0.82 -13.08 -16.30
C TRP A 31 -0.57 -12.47 -16.52
N LEU A 32 -1.34 -12.95 -17.50
CA LEU A 32 -2.72 -12.52 -17.73
C LEU A 32 -3.72 -13.04 -16.69
N ILE A 33 -3.36 -14.06 -15.90
CA ILE A 33 -4.22 -14.69 -14.88
C ILE A 33 -3.88 -14.17 -13.46
N CYS A 34 -2.64 -13.76 -13.21
CA CYS A 34 -2.31 -12.98 -12.02
C CYS A 34 -2.63 -11.52 -12.31
N GLY A 35 -3.75 -11.01 -11.77
CA GLY A 35 -4.01 -9.56 -11.80
C GLY A 35 -2.78 -8.81 -11.29
N ASP A 36 -2.35 -7.76 -12.00
CA ASP A 36 -1.11 -7.03 -11.70
C ASP A 36 -1.14 -6.52 -10.26
N VAL A 37 -0.47 -7.22 -9.34
CA VAL A 37 -0.34 -6.81 -7.95
C VAL A 37 0.68 -5.67 -7.89
N MET A 38 0.25 -4.52 -7.39
CA MET A 38 1.12 -3.37 -7.20
C MET A 38 1.41 -3.17 -5.72
N GLU A 39 2.67 -2.85 -5.39
CA GLU A 39 3.11 -2.51 -4.05
C GLU A 39 3.65 -1.09 -3.99
N PHE A 40 3.34 -0.36 -2.92
CA PHE A 40 3.90 0.94 -2.61
C PHE A 40 4.29 1.03 -1.13
N VAL A 41 5.53 1.42 -0.85
CA VAL A 41 6.07 1.45 0.52
C VAL A 41 6.35 2.88 0.96
N ILE A 42 5.89 3.20 2.17
CA ILE A 42 6.06 4.49 2.84
C ILE A 42 6.76 4.24 4.17
N TYR A 43 7.75 5.07 4.48
CA TYR A 43 8.46 5.04 5.75
C TYR A 43 8.03 6.24 6.57
N ALA A 44 7.72 6.02 7.84
CA ALA A 44 7.36 7.06 8.79
C ALA A 44 8.02 6.78 10.15
N LYS A 45 7.80 7.67 11.11
CA LYS A 45 8.35 7.57 12.46
C LYS A 45 7.26 7.62 13.51
N GLY A 46 7.55 6.99 14.64
CA GLY A 46 6.80 7.15 15.86
C GLY A 46 6.92 8.56 16.47
N HIS A 47 6.09 8.84 17.47
CA HIS A 47 6.07 10.09 18.24
C HIS A 47 5.45 9.83 19.63
N GLU A 48 5.97 10.48 20.66
CA GLU A 48 5.48 10.39 22.06
C GLU A 48 3.96 10.64 22.26
N ASN A 49 3.32 11.37 21.33
CA ASN A 49 1.89 11.71 21.39
C ASN A 49 1.01 10.72 20.61
N ILE A 50 1.59 9.65 20.05
CA ILE A 50 0.81 8.58 19.42
C ILE A 50 -0.01 7.86 20.48
N ARG A 51 -1.29 7.71 20.20
CA ARG A 51 -2.25 7.01 21.06
C ARG A 51 -2.95 5.86 20.35
N GLY A 52 -3.22 6.02 19.04
CA GLY A 52 -3.91 5.02 18.23
C GLY A 52 -5.24 4.56 18.84
N LEU A 53 -6.11 5.51 19.23
CA LEU A 53 -7.38 5.23 19.92
C LEU A 53 -8.61 5.49 19.06
N HIS A 54 -8.44 6.10 17.90
CA HIS A 54 -9.57 6.40 17.04
C HIS A 54 -10.22 5.13 16.49
N LYS A 55 -11.55 5.02 16.63
CA LYS A 55 -12.31 3.79 16.37
C LYS A 55 -12.52 3.51 14.89
N THR A 56 -12.53 4.54 14.05
CA THR A 56 -13.01 4.44 12.66
C THR A 56 -12.00 4.90 11.62
N THR A 57 -10.86 5.43 12.04
CA THR A 57 -9.81 5.91 11.13
C THR A 57 -8.43 5.59 11.66
N LEU A 58 -7.48 5.52 10.74
CA LEU A 58 -6.05 5.36 10.99
C LEU A 58 -5.29 6.25 9.99
N GLU A 59 -4.23 6.91 10.43
CA GLU A 59 -3.56 7.95 9.66
C GLU A 59 -2.04 7.90 9.81
N ILE A 60 -1.34 8.19 8.71
CA ILE A 60 0.07 8.59 8.71
C ILE A 60 0.19 9.95 8.01
N THR A 61 1.17 10.76 8.40
CA THR A 61 1.34 12.12 7.87
C THR A 61 2.82 12.48 7.66
N LYS A 62 3.09 13.36 6.69
CA LYS A 62 4.40 14.02 6.51
C LYS A 62 4.69 15.06 7.59
N GLU A 63 3.67 15.53 8.30
CA GLU A 63 3.84 16.48 9.40
C GLU A 63 4.70 15.88 10.51
N MET A 64 5.58 16.70 11.09
CA MET A 64 6.48 16.26 12.16
C MET A 64 5.84 16.37 13.55
N HIS A 65 4.85 17.24 13.70
CA HIS A 65 4.29 17.59 15.00
C HIS A 65 2.95 16.90 15.20
N LEU A 66 2.82 16.13 16.27
CA LEU A 66 1.57 15.49 16.66
C LEU A 66 1.08 16.05 18.00
N THR A 67 -0.15 16.55 18.02
CA THR A 67 -0.80 16.91 19.30
C THR A 67 -1.51 15.69 19.90
N PRO A 68 -1.72 15.63 21.23
CA PRO A 68 -2.44 14.53 21.89
C PRO A 68 -3.90 14.32 21.43
N LYS A 69 -4.47 15.27 20.68
CA LYS A 69 -5.80 15.18 20.07
C LYS A 69 -5.82 14.33 18.79
N GLY A 70 -4.67 14.14 18.13
CA GLY A 70 -4.55 13.36 16.90
C GLY A 70 -4.53 11.84 17.18
N ASP A 71 -5.60 11.31 17.77
CA ASP A 71 -5.64 9.92 18.25
C ASP A 71 -5.82 8.87 17.13
N CYS A 72 -6.02 9.30 15.88
CA CYS A 72 -5.99 8.45 14.68
C CYS A 72 -4.60 8.29 14.06
N ILE A 73 -3.64 9.15 14.40
CA ILE A 73 -2.31 9.16 13.80
C ILE A 73 -1.44 8.11 14.48
N ILE A 74 -0.79 7.27 13.66
CA ILE A 74 0.15 6.23 14.10
C ILE A 74 1.56 6.43 13.52
N GLY A 75 1.77 7.44 12.67
CA GLY A 75 3.07 7.74 12.09
C GLY A 75 3.16 9.18 11.63
N VAL A 76 4.29 9.81 11.94
CA VAL A 76 4.65 11.18 11.57
C VAL A 76 5.88 11.17 10.67
N SER A 77 6.23 12.32 10.09
CA SER A 77 7.44 12.46 9.25
C SER A 77 7.50 11.41 8.13
N ALA A 78 6.36 11.07 7.53
CA ALA A 78 6.30 10.16 6.40
C ALA A 78 7.13 10.69 5.22
N ASP A 79 7.85 9.81 4.53
CA ASP A 79 8.67 10.19 3.38
C ASP A 79 7.81 10.49 2.13
N LYS A 80 6.61 9.91 2.05
CA LYS A 80 5.68 10.03 0.92
C LYS A 80 4.27 10.41 1.38
N SER A 81 3.51 11.09 0.51
CA SER A 81 2.06 11.34 0.64
C SER A 81 1.29 10.81 -0.57
N MET A 82 0.00 11.10 -0.63
CA MET A 82 -0.87 10.77 -1.78
C MET A 82 -0.36 11.37 -3.10
N GLN A 83 0.34 12.50 -3.06
CA GLN A 83 0.87 13.14 -4.27
C GLN A 83 2.04 12.36 -4.87
N ASP A 84 2.77 11.61 -4.04
CA ASP A 84 3.93 10.82 -4.44
C ASP A 84 3.53 9.46 -5.08
N PHE A 85 2.23 9.13 -5.11
CA PHE A 85 1.74 7.92 -5.78
C PHE A 85 1.78 8.09 -7.31
N PRO A 86 2.34 7.13 -8.06
CA PRO A 86 2.21 7.08 -9.52
C PRO A 86 0.74 7.03 -9.94
N GLU A 87 0.38 7.63 -11.07
CA GLU A 87 -1.03 7.68 -11.49
C GLU A 87 -1.62 6.30 -11.74
N GLU A 88 -0.84 5.36 -12.30
CA GLU A 88 -1.24 3.96 -12.47
C GLU A 88 -1.63 3.30 -11.13
N PHE A 89 -0.87 3.59 -10.06
CA PHE A 89 -1.17 3.08 -8.72
C PHE A 89 -2.46 3.69 -8.15
N LYS A 90 -2.70 4.98 -8.38
CA LYS A 90 -3.96 5.65 -7.99
C LYS A 90 -5.16 5.07 -8.72
N GLU A 91 -5.03 4.83 -10.02
CA GLU A 91 -6.08 4.18 -10.81
C GLU A 91 -6.38 2.76 -10.32
N LYS A 92 -5.33 1.99 -10.00
CA LYS A 92 -5.47 0.65 -9.43
C LYS A 92 -6.19 0.70 -8.07
N ILE A 93 -5.81 1.62 -7.18
CA ILE A 93 -6.51 1.86 -5.90
C ILE A 93 -7.99 2.11 -6.15
N ARG A 94 -8.35 3.04 -7.05
CA ARG A 94 -9.76 3.40 -7.34
C ARG A 94 -10.61 2.20 -7.79
N LYS A 95 -10.03 1.29 -8.57
CA LYS A 95 -10.72 0.12 -9.15
C LYS A 95 -10.66 -1.14 -8.27
N SER A 96 -9.76 -1.18 -7.28
CA SER A 96 -9.54 -2.40 -6.52
C SER A 96 -10.61 -2.65 -5.48
N LYS A 97 -11.12 -3.89 -5.47
CA LYS A 97 -12.09 -4.36 -4.46
C LYS A 97 -11.43 -4.70 -3.13
N LYS A 98 -10.10 -4.79 -3.09
CA LYS A 98 -9.34 -5.21 -1.92
C LYS A 98 -7.97 -4.52 -1.92
N ILE A 99 -7.75 -3.71 -0.89
CA ILE A 99 -6.47 -3.07 -0.61
C ILE A 99 -5.98 -3.62 0.72
N ILE A 100 -4.74 -4.06 0.76
CA ILE A 100 -4.09 -4.57 1.96
C ILE A 100 -3.03 -3.55 2.37
N VAL A 101 -3.03 -3.18 3.64
CA VAL A 101 -2.01 -2.35 4.24
C VAL A 101 -1.33 -3.13 5.35
N GLU A 102 -0.03 -3.36 5.20
CA GLU A 102 0.82 -3.96 6.22
C GLU A 102 1.58 -2.85 6.97
N ILE A 103 1.46 -2.87 8.29
CA ILE A 103 2.11 -1.97 9.24
C ILE A 103 3.18 -2.80 9.94
N GLU A 104 4.45 -2.47 9.72
CA GLU A 104 5.59 -3.18 10.30
C GLU A 104 6.44 -2.25 11.17
N VAL A 105 6.68 -2.65 12.43
CA VAL A 105 7.50 -1.93 13.41
C VAL A 105 8.37 -2.93 14.16
N GLU A 106 9.70 -2.80 14.00
CA GLU A 106 10.70 -3.66 14.66
C GLU A 106 10.42 -5.17 14.52
N GLY A 107 9.99 -5.59 13.33
CA GLY A 107 9.68 -7.00 13.02
C GLY A 107 8.26 -7.45 13.41
N ILE A 108 7.48 -6.63 14.10
CA ILE A 108 6.08 -6.91 14.40
C ILE A 108 5.20 -6.37 13.28
N LYS A 109 4.29 -7.20 12.79
CA LYS A 109 3.39 -6.87 11.68
C LYS A 109 1.94 -6.85 12.12
N ASP A 110 1.18 -5.92 11.55
CA ASP A 110 -0.27 -5.92 11.60
C ASP A 110 -0.84 -5.53 10.24
N VAL A 111 -1.99 -6.08 9.88
CA VAL A 111 -2.58 -5.94 8.54
C VAL A 111 -3.96 -5.30 8.64
N VAL A 112 -4.22 -4.31 7.80
CA VAL A 112 -5.51 -3.66 7.63
C VAL A 112 -6.00 -3.94 6.21
N ILE A 113 -7.26 -4.40 6.09
CA ILE A 113 -7.87 -4.71 4.80
C ILE A 113 -9.04 -3.76 4.58
N GLY A 114 -9.06 -3.11 3.42
CA GLY A 114 -10.14 -2.25 2.97
C GLY A 114 -10.38 -2.39 1.48
N ARG A 115 -11.04 -1.40 0.89
CA ARG A 115 -11.27 -1.38 -0.56
C ARG A 115 -11.14 0.03 -1.15
N GLY A 116 -10.89 0.05 -2.44
CA GLY A 116 -10.97 1.23 -3.27
C GLY A 116 -12.39 1.72 -3.51
N ASP A 117 -12.46 2.88 -4.14
CA ASP A 117 -13.69 3.46 -4.68
C ASP A 117 -13.31 4.41 -5.83
N GLU A 118 -14.09 4.43 -6.90
CA GLU A 118 -13.84 5.29 -8.07
C GLU A 118 -13.83 6.80 -7.73
N ARG A 119 -14.50 7.17 -6.64
CA ARG A 119 -14.59 8.55 -6.14
C ARG A 119 -13.36 8.99 -5.34
N LEU A 120 -12.39 8.11 -5.07
CA LEU A 120 -11.19 8.47 -4.31
C LEU A 120 -10.32 9.49 -5.05
N ILE A 121 -10.00 10.58 -4.36
CA ILE A 121 -9.29 11.73 -4.94
C ILE A 121 -7.77 11.49 -4.95
N LEU A 122 -7.19 11.04 -3.82
CA LEU A 122 -5.77 10.66 -3.68
C LEU A 122 -4.77 11.77 -4.06
N ASN A 123 -4.95 12.98 -3.51
CA ASN A 123 -4.08 14.13 -3.85
C ASN A 123 -3.66 15.01 -2.66
N HIS A 124 -3.92 14.58 -1.42
CA HIS A 124 -3.54 15.36 -0.26
C HIS A 124 -2.00 15.44 -0.11
N PRO A 125 -1.43 16.63 0.19
CA PRO A 125 0.01 16.83 0.18
C PRO A 125 0.76 16.14 1.33
N THR A 126 0.10 15.84 2.44
CA THR A 126 0.75 15.33 3.67
C THR A 126 0.13 14.04 4.20
N ASP A 127 -1.17 14.03 4.42
CA ASP A 127 -1.85 12.95 5.15
C ASP A 127 -2.34 11.80 4.25
N ILE A 128 -2.28 10.59 4.81
CA ILE A 128 -2.87 9.36 4.26
C ILE A 128 -3.75 8.73 5.34
N VAL A 129 -5.04 8.61 5.05
CA VAL A 129 -6.08 8.19 6.00
C VAL A 129 -6.80 6.94 5.50
N ILE A 130 -6.87 5.92 6.34
CA ILE A 130 -7.69 4.73 6.19
C ILE A 130 -8.98 4.92 6.97
N ARG A 131 -10.13 4.51 6.41
CA ARG A 131 -11.45 4.69 7.03
C ARG A 131 -12.27 3.40 7.05
N LYS A 132 -12.95 3.15 8.17
CA LYS A 132 -14.00 2.12 8.29
C LYS A 132 -15.31 2.56 7.64
N SER A 133 -15.58 3.86 7.56
CA SER A 133 -16.73 4.41 6.84
C SER A 133 -16.49 4.45 5.33
N ASP A 134 -17.48 4.93 4.57
CA ASP A 134 -17.41 5.27 3.14
C ASP A 134 -17.24 6.78 2.88
N PHE A 135 -16.93 7.56 3.92
CA PHE A 135 -16.64 8.98 3.74
C PHE A 135 -15.34 9.14 2.94
N ILE A 136 -15.39 9.99 1.91
CA ILE A 136 -14.25 10.25 1.02
C ILE A 136 -13.83 11.72 1.13
N CYS A 137 -12.53 11.93 1.21
CA CYS A 137 -11.88 13.23 1.10
C CYS A 137 -10.49 13.06 0.47
N PRO A 138 -9.78 14.15 0.10
CA PRO A 138 -8.44 14.12 -0.49
C PRO A 138 -7.42 13.18 0.18
N ARG A 139 -7.56 13.00 1.49
CA ARG A 139 -6.68 12.21 2.36
C ARG A 139 -6.98 10.71 2.36
N THR A 140 -8.11 10.29 1.81
CA THR A 140 -8.64 8.94 2.01
C THR A 140 -7.96 7.96 1.06
N LEU A 141 -7.23 6.97 1.61
CA LEU A 141 -6.57 5.89 0.87
C LEU A 141 -7.55 4.78 0.50
N MET A 142 -8.33 4.35 1.49
CA MET A 142 -9.28 3.26 1.35
C MET A 142 -10.43 3.43 2.34
N ILE A 143 -11.57 2.84 1.97
CA ILE A 143 -12.82 2.87 2.73
C ILE A 143 -13.23 1.46 3.14
N LYS A 144 -14.21 1.36 4.04
CA LYS A 144 -14.72 0.08 4.57
C LYS A 144 -13.60 -0.83 5.11
N ALA A 145 -12.59 -0.22 5.73
CA ALA A 145 -11.51 -0.96 6.39
C ALA A 145 -12.02 -1.78 7.59
N ASP A 146 -11.41 -2.93 7.82
CA ASP A 146 -11.69 -3.79 8.97
C ASP A 146 -11.18 -3.20 10.30
N LYS A 147 -10.12 -2.39 10.26
CA LYS A 147 -9.47 -1.78 11.41
C LYS A 147 -9.45 -0.25 11.36
N GLY A 148 -9.68 0.38 12.51
CA GLY A 148 -9.26 1.74 12.81
C GLY A 148 -7.98 1.75 13.66
N ALA A 149 -7.51 2.93 14.07
CA ALA A 149 -6.29 3.03 14.88
C ALA A 149 -6.40 2.27 16.20
N LYS A 150 -7.59 2.22 16.82
CA LYS A 150 -7.89 1.43 18.03
C LYS A 150 -7.76 -0.08 17.86
N ASP A 151 -7.82 -0.57 16.64
CA ASP A 151 -7.83 -2.02 16.35
C ASP A 151 -6.42 -2.56 16.04
N ILE A 152 -5.41 -1.68 15.90
CA ILE A 152 -4.01 -2.07 15.65
C ILE A 152 -3.40 -2.81 16.86
N ASN A 153 -2.44 -3.69 16.62
CA ASN A 153 -1.67 -4.35 17.67
C ASN A 153 -1.11 -3.30 18.66
N ARG A 154 -1.43 -3.46 19.95
CA ARG A 154 -1.03 -2.50 20.99
C ARG A 154 0.48 -2.43 21.17
N GLU A 155 1.21 -3.52 20.93
CA GLU A 155 2.68 -3.53 20.99
C GLU A 155 3.30 -2.64 19.90
N ILE A 156 2.71 -2.63 18.70
CA ILE A 156 3.09 -1.70 17.63
C ILE A 156 2.87 -0.24 18.08
N ILE A 157 1.70 0.05 18.68
CA ILE A 157 1.39 1.40 19.17
C ILE A 157 2.38 1.86 20.25
N GLU A 158 2.74 1.01 21.20
CA GLU A 158 3.72 1.36 22.25
C GLU A 158 5.13 1.59 21.67
N LYS A 159 5.58 0.77 20.71
CA LYS A 159 6.86 0.99 20.03
C LYS A 159 6.87 2.32 19.25
N LEU A 160 5.79 2.63 18.54
CA LEU A 160 5.64 3.91 17.83
C LEU A 160 5.58 5.09 18.80
N LYS A 161 4.94 4.93 19.95
CA LYS A 161 4.95 5.96 20.99
C LYS A 161 6.37 6.25 21.50
N ASN A 162 7.24 5.24 21.54
CA ASN A 162 8.66 5.38 21.88
C ASN A 162 9.54 5.84 20.70
N GLY A 163 8.96 6.25 19.58
CA GLY A 163 9.70 6.82 18.44
C GLY A 163 10.27 5.80 17.44
N ALA A 164 9.82 4.54 17.49
CA ALA A 164 10.27 3.51 16.55
C ALA A 164 9.94 3.87 15.08
N ASN A 165 10.69 3.29 14.13
CA ASN A 165 10.42 3.47 12.71
C ASN A 165 9.23 2.61 12.26
N LEU A 166 8.39 3.18 11.39
CA LEU A 166 7.25 2.54 10.78
C LEU A 166 7.52 2.26 9.30
N THR A 167 7.29 1.02 8.88
CA THR A 167 7.13 0.67 7.45
C THR A 167 5.65 0.45 7.16
N PHE A 168 5.12 1.21 6.22
CA PHE A 168 3.72 1.19 5.81
C PHE A 168 3.63 0.75 4.34
N ARG A 169 3.26 -0.51 4.12
CA ARG A 169 3.26 -1.16 2.82
C ARG A 169 1.84 -1.31 2.32
N ILE A 170 1.54 -0.73 1.16
CA ILE A 170 0.23 -0.75 0.51
C ILE A 170 0.31 -1.73 -0.66
N ILE A 171 -0.57 -2.73 -0.66
CA ILE A 171 -0.65 -3.78 -1.68
C ILE A 171 -2.03 -3.72 -2.31
N VAL A 172 -2.07 -3.65 -3.64
CA VAL A 172 -3.30 -3.50 -4.41
C VAL A 172 -3.37 -4.61 -5.47
N GLU A 173 -4.43 -5.41 -5.39
CA GLU A 173 -4.76 -6.50 -6.33
C GLU A 173 -5.71 -6.02 -7.44
#